data_AF-A0A9E5DGC0-F1
#
_entry.id   AF-A0A9E5DGC0-F1
#
_cell.length_a   1.000
_cell.length_b   1.000
_cell.length_c   1.000
_cell.angle_alpha   90.00
_cell.angle_beta   90.00
_cell.angle_gamma   90.00
#
_symmetry.space_group_name_H-M   'P 1'
#
loop_
_entity.id
_entity.type
_entity.pdbx_description
1 polymer ?
#
loop_
_entity_poly.entity_id
_entity_poly.type
_entity_poly.pdbx_seq_one_letter_code
_entity_poly.pdbx_strand_id
1 'polypeptide(L)'
;MMFSIEKIESALKEVNADIKEWKYVSENPYRRPFAIEAEYSIANKLSGKVHIRLDDSSIYVLVISKDVFNWKDRTKDLKLKGEIIDAAGGLMWIKENDAEALKEDISYLLNYVSNISNKK
;
A
#
# COMPACT_ATOMS: atom_id res chain seq x y z
N MET A 1 -18.44 -8.30 4.32
CA MET A 1 -18.12 -8.45 2.89
C MET A 1 -16.71 -9.02 2.85
N MET A 2 -16.51 -10.24 2.36
CA MET A 2 -15.19 -10.87 2.35
C MET A 2 -14.41 -10.29 1.17
N PHE A 3 -13.25 -9.66 1.40
CA PHE A 3 -12.44 -9.10 0.32
C PHE A 3 -11.85 -10.24 -0.51
N SER A 4 -11.89 -10.10 -1.83
CA SER A 4 -11.20 -11.04 -2.72
C SER A 4 -9.83 -10.47 -3.05
N ILE A 5 -8.78 -11.27 -2.79
CA ILE A 5 -7.41 -11.03 -3.22
C ILE A 5 -7.36 -10.64 -4.70
N GLU A 6 -8.19 -11.28 -5.54
CA GLU A 6 -8.27 -11.04 -6.98
C GLU A 6 -8.62 -9.59 -7.31
N LYS A 7 -9.50 -8.95 -6.52
CA LYS A 7 -9.88 -7.55 -6.73
C LYS A 7 -8.73 -6.60 -6.40
N ILE A 8 -8.01 -6.88 -5.31
CA ILE A 8 -6.84 -6.09 -4.91
C ILE A 8 -5.73 -6.25 -5.95
N GLU A 9 -5.49 -7.48 -6.42
CA GLU A 9 -4.55 -7.71 -7.50
C GLU A 9 -4.93 -6.97 -8.77
N SER A 10 -6.21 -6.99 -9.16
CA SER A 10 -6.69 -6.25 -10.34
C SER A 10 -6.44 -4.75 -10.20
N ALA A 11 -6.80 -4.16 -9.06
CA ALA A 11 -6.55 -2.76 -8.75
C ALA A 11 -5.07 -2.38 -8.85
N LEU A 12 -4.18 -3.21 -8.29
CA LEU A 12 -2.73 -2.99 -8.35
C LEU A 12 -2.17 -3.20 -9.77
N LYS A 13 -2.67 -4.18 -10.53
CA LYS A 13 -2.27 -4.41 -11.92
C LYS A 13 -2.70 -3.26 -12.84
N GLU A 14 -3.87 -2.66 -12.61
CA GLU A 14 -4.34 -1.47 -13.34
C GLU A 14 -3.41 -0.25 -13.19
N VAL A 15 -2.67 -0.17 -12.08
CA VAL A 15 -1.63 0.86 -11.86
C VAL A 15 -0.22 0.39 -12.23
N ASN A 16 -0.12 -0.70 -13.00
CA ASN A 16 1.12 -1.32 -13.46
C ASN A 16 2.04 -1.78 -12.31
N ALA A 17 1.45 -2.27 -11.21
CA ALA A 17 2.23 -2.91 -10.16
C ALA A 17 2.66 -4.32 -10.56
N ASP A 18 3.94 -4.61 -10.30
CA ASP A 18 4.43 -5.98 -10.21
C ASP A 18 4.14 -6.50 -8.79
N ILE A 19 3.44 -7.62 -8.69
CA ILE A 19 2.94 -8.19 -7.43
C ILE A 19 3.58 -9.56 -7.26
N LYS A 20 4.22 -9.77 -6.11
CA LYS A 20 4.79 -11.08 -5.74
C LYS A 20 3.73 -12.03 -5.21
N GLU A 21 4.11 -13.29 -5.02
CA GLU A 21 3.24 -14.32 -4.47
C GLU A 21 2.66 -13.91 -3.11
N TRP A 22 1.36 -14.17 -2.94
CA TRP A 22 0.67 -14.02 -1.67
C TRP A 22 1.10 -15.10 -0.69
N LYS A 23 1.45 -14.69 0.53
CA LYS A 23 1.84 -15.61 1.60
C LYS A 23 1.06 -15.34 2.86
N TYR A 24 0.76 -16.41 3.58
CA TYR A 24 0.25 -16.32 4.95
C TYR A 24 1.36 -15.82 5.88
N VAL A 25 1.00 -14.92 6.78
CA VAL A 25 1.93 -14.38 7.78
C VAL A 25 1.40 -14.54 9.20
N SER A 26 2.32 -14.95 10.06
CA SER A 26 2.11 -15.14 11.50
C SER A 26 2.95 -14.13 12.28
N GLU A 27 2.50 -13.76 13.47
CA GLU A 27 3.27 -12.85 14.36
C GLU A 27 4.63 -13.45 14.74
N ASN A 28 4.68 -14.77 14.84
CA ASN A 28 5.89 -15.56 15.02
C ASN A 28 5.70 -16.95 14.39
N PRO A 29 6.78 -17.74 14.20
CA PRO A 29 6.73 -19.03 13.51
C PRO A 29 5.81 -20.08 14.14
N TYR A 30 5.46 -19.94 15.42
CA TYR A 30 4.67 -20.91 16.17
C TYR A 30 3.20 -20.54 16.29
N ARG A 31 2.79 -19.36 15.80
CA ARG A 31 1.40 -18.91 15.82
C ARG A 31 0.72 -19.17 14.48
N ARG A 32 -0.60 -19.35 14.54
CA ARG A 32 -1.44 -19.41 13.34
C ARG A 32 -1.31 -18.09 12.56
N PRO A 33 -1.42 -18.13 11.23
CA PRO A 33 -1.45 -16.92 10.44
C PRO A 33 -2.58 -16.00 10.87
N PHE A 34 -2.29 -14.71 10.91
CA PHE A 34 -3.28 -13.66 11.23
C PHE A 34 -3.61 -12.81 10.00
N ALA A 35 -2.84 -12.96 8.91
CA ALA A 35 -3.02 -12.20 7.69
C ALA A 35 -2.44 -12.93 6.48
N ILE A 36 -2.79 -12.43 5.30
CA ILE A 36 -2.14 -12.76 4.02
C ILE A 36 -1.54 -11.46 3.49
N GLU A 37 -0.29 -11.50 3.01
CA GLU A 37 0.36 -10.34 2.41
C GLU A 37 1.03 -10.68 1.07
N ALA A 38 1.15 -9.66 0.23
CA ALA A 38 1.95 -9.68 -0.99
C ALA A 38 2.77 -8.39 -1.09
N GLU A 39 4.00 -8.51 -1.55
CA GLU A 39 4.84 -7.35 -1.90
C GLU A 39 4.48 -6.85 -3.29
N TYR A 40 4.60 -5.53 -3.49
CA TYR A 40 4.42 -4.93 -4.81
C TYR A 40 5.49 -3.88 -5.11
N SER A 41 5.68 -3.59 -6.39
CA SER A 41 6.51 -2.48 -6.86
C SER A 41 5.95 -1.84 -8.13
N ILE A 42 6.16 -0.52 -8.28
CA ILE A 42 5.61 0.25 -9.40
C ILE A 42 6.66 1.22 -9.92
N ALA A 43 7.01 1.07 -11.21
CA ALA A 43 7.79 2.01 -12.01
C ALA A 43 9.07 2.56 -11.33
N ASN A 44 9.71 1.76 -10.47
CA ASN A 44 10.87 2.16 -9.67
C ASN A 44 10.63 3.41 -8.77
N LYS A 45 9.38 3.79 -8.51
CA LYS A 45 9.02 4.96 -7.71
C LYS A 45 8.46 4.57 -6.36
N LEU A 46 7.54 3.60 -6.38
CA LEU A 46 6.92 3.06 -5.18
C LEU A 46 7.21 1.57 -5.08
N SER A 47 7.34 1.10 -3.85
CA SER A 47 7.29 -0.30 -3.49
C SER A 47 6.53 -0.45 -2.19
N GLY A 48 6.18 -1.67 -1.81
CA GLY A 48 5.37 -1.83 -0.62
C GLY A 48 4.89 -3.24 -0.41
N LYS A 49 3.89 -3.36 0.46
CA LYS A 49 3.14 -4.58 0.62
C LYS A 49 1.68 -4.29 0.94
N VAL A 50 0.80 -5.14 0.44
CA VAL A 50 -0.60 -5.18 0.89
C VAL A 50 -0.73 -6.30 1.88
N HIS A 51 -1.43 -6.02 2.97
CA HIS A 51 -1.61 -6.91 4.11
C HIS A 51 -3.10 -6.98 4.47
N ILE A 52 -3.69 -8.15 4.30
CA ILE A 52 -5.12 -8.39 4.52
C ILE A 52 -5.26 -9.23 5.79
N ARG A 53 -5.92 -8.68 6.79
CA ARG A 53 -6.18 -9.36 8.06
C ARG A 53 -7.20 -10.48 7.88
N LEU A 54 -6.98 -11.64 8.50
CA LEU A 54 -7.87 -12.80 8.34
C LEU A 54 -9.11 -12.75 9.25
N ASP A 55 -9.07 -11.96 10.32
CA ASP A 55 -10.13 -11.86 11.33
C ASP A 55 -11.23 -10.88 10.93
N ASP A 56 -10.87 -9.68 10.46
CA ASP A 56 -11.80 -8.62 10.10
C ASP A 56 -11.77 -8.26 8.61
N SER A 57 -10.86 -8.89 7.85
CA SER A 57 -10.62 -8.59 6.44
C SER A 57 -10.14 -7.17 6.16
N SER A 58 -9.67 -6.42 7.16
CA SER A 58 -9.10 -5.08 6.98
C SER A 58 -7.87 -5.12 6.08
N ILE A 59 -7.74 -4.11 5.22
CA ILE A 59 -6.65 -3.96 4.26
C ILE A 59 -5.69 -2.88 4.76
N TYR A 60 -4.43 -3.24 4.91
CA TYR A 60 -3.35 -2.32 5.23
C TYR A 60 -2.32 -2.32 4.11
N VAL A 61 -1.93 -1.14 3.66
CA VAL A 61 -0.97 -0.97 2.58
C VAL A 61 0.21 -0.17 3.09
N LEU A 62 1.38 -0.79 3.02
CA LEU A 62 2.65 -0.12 3.22
C LEU A 62 3.08 0.47 1.90
N VAL A 63 3.28 1.79 1.86
CA VAL A 63 3.85 2.52 0.75
C VAL A 63 5.26 2.97 1.12
N ILE A 64 6.22 2.60 0.28
CA ILE A 64 7.63 2.98 0.39
C ILE A 64 8.00 3.77 -0.85
N SER A 65 8.42 5.02 -0.67
CA SER A 65 8.97 5.80 -1.79
C SER A 65 10.46 5.50 -1.96
N LYS A 66 10.91 5.41 -3.22
CA LYS A 66 12.34 5.36 -3.54
C LYS A 66 13.01 6.73 -3.50
N ASP A 67 12.24 7.81 -3.64
CA ASP A 67 12.77 9.16 -3.57
C ASP A 67 13.05 9.56 -2.11
N VAL A 68 14.13 10.29 -1.89
CA VAL A 68 14.51 10.77 -0.55
C VAL A 68 13.60 11.94 -0.15
N PHE A 69 12.52 11.63 0.56
CA PHE A 69 11.67 12.56 1.29
C PHE A 69 10.97 11.88 2.47
N ASN A 70 10.34 12.69 3.32
CA ASN A 70 9.64 12.22 4.52
C ASN A 70 8.12 12.35 4.35
N TRP A 71 7.39 11.23 4.37
CA TRP A 71 5.93 11.21 4.29
C TRP A 71 5.28 11.96 5.43
N LYS A 72 5.86 11.91 6.64
CA LYS A 72 5.32 12.56 7.83
C LYS A 72 5.06 14.05 7.59
N ASP A 73 5.99 14.71 6.90
CA ASP A 73 5.94 16.14 6.60
C ASP A 73 4.91 16.47 5.51
N ARG A 74 4.39 15.47 4.80
CA ARG A 74 3.46 15.61 3.67
C ARG A 74 2.06 15.10 3.97
N THR A 75 1.86 14.29 5.00
CA THR A 75 0.58 13.66 5.35
C THR A 75 -0.61 14.63 5.31
N LYS A 76 -0.42 15.87 5.77
CA LYS A 76 -1.46 16.91 5.80
C LYS A 76 -1.94 17.39 4.42
N ASP A 77 -1.09 17.21 3.40
CA ASP A 77 -1.38 17.65 2.03
C ASP A 77 -1.95 16.52 1.17
N LEU A 78 -1.91 15.28 1.65
CA LEU A 78 -2.38 14.12 0.92
C LEU A 78 -3.91 14.02 0.99
N LYS A 79 -4.53 13.79 -0.16
CA LYS A 79 -5.99 13.62 -0.30
C LYS A 79 -6.32 12.16 -0.58
N LEU A 80 -5.94 11.29 0.34
CA LEU A 80 -6.19 9.85 0.26
C LEU A 80 -7.63 9.53 0.66
N LYS A 81 -8.20 8.49 0.04
CA LYS A 81 -9.48 7.90 0.41
C LYS A 81 -9.34 6.99 1.63
N GLY A 82 -8.20 6.32 1.76
CA GLY A 82 -7.81 5.55 2.93
C GLY A 82 -7.37 6.42 4.09
N GLU A 83 -7.26 5.80 5.27
CA GLU A 83 -6.80 6.45 6.49
C GLU A 83 -5.28 6.23 6.66
N ILE A 84 -4.51 7.30 6.82
CA ILE A 84 -3.08 7.18 7.16
C ILE A 84 -2.97 6.76 8.62
N ILE A 85 -2.46 5.55 8.85
CA ILE A 85 -2.28 4.97 10.19
C ILE A 85 -0.92 5.38 10.78
N ASP A 86 0.11 5.42 9.94
CA ASP A 86 1.46 5.80 10.36
C ASP A 86 2.27 6.32 9.17
N ALA A 87 3.23 7.20 9.45
CA ALA A 87 4.15 7.74 8.45
C ALA A 87 5.49 8.12 9.09
N ALA A 88 6.58 7.56 8.57
CA ALA A 88 7.93 7.82 9.04
C ALA A 88 8.96 7.70 7.90
N GLY A 89 9.70 8.77 7.63
CA GLY A 89 10.68 8.78 6.56
C GLY A 89 10.03 8.44 5.21
N GLY A 90 10.65 7.55 4.43
CA GLY A 90 10.10 7.09 3.15
C GLY A 90 8.95 6.08 3.25
N LEU A 91 8.48 5.74 4.46
CA LEU A 91 7.46 4.74 4.73
C LEU A 91 6.13 5.39 5.17
N MET A 92 5.01 4.83 4.71
CA MET A 92 3.67 5.22 5.13
C MET A 92 2.72 4.02 5.12
N TRP A 93 1.91 3.87 6.15
CA TRP A 93 0.85 2.88 6.24
C TRP A 93 -0.51 3.51 6.03
N ILE A 94 -1.29 2.92 5.15
CA ILE A 94 -2.66 3.35 4.84
C ILE A 94 -3.59 2.18 5.15
N LYS A 95 -4.68 2.44 5.86
CA LYS A 95 -5.80 1.51 5.97
C LYS A 95 -6.80 1.83 4.87
N GLU A 96 -7.06 0.85 4.03
CA GLU A 96 -7.93 1.00 2.86
C GLU A 96 -9.33 0.48 3.13
N ASN A 97 -10.31 1.15 2.51
CA ASN A 97 -11.72 0.77 2.63
C ASN A 97 -12.09 -0.32 1.63
N ASP A 98 -11.53 -0.27 0.42
CA ASP A 98 -11.78 -1.23 -0.66
C ASP A 98 -10.69 -1.18 -1.74
N ALA A 99 -10.80 -2.05 -2.74
CA ALA A 99 -9.84 -2.17 -3.83
C ALA A 99 -9.85 -0.95 -4.77
N GLU A 100 -10.98 -0.24 -4.91
CA GLU A 100 -11.07 0.95 -5.76
C GLU A 100 -10.39 2.13 -5.09
N ALA A 101 -10.62 2.33 -3.79
CA ALA A 101 -9.91 3.31 -2.96
C ALA A 101 -8.40 3.08 -3.02
N LEU A 102 -7.95 1.82 -2.85
CA LEU A 102 -6.55 1.46 -3.01
C LEU A 102 -5.98 1.85 -4.38
N LYS A 103 -6.69 1.54 -5.47
CA LYS A 103 -6.24 1.88 -6.83
C LYS A 103 -6.05 3.38 -7.00
N GLU A 104 -7.03 4.15 -6.55
CA GLU A 104 -7.02 5.60 -6.65
C GLU A 104 -5.92 6.22 -5.81
N ASP A 105 -5.74 5.75 -4.57
CA ASP A 105 -4.71 6.25 -3.66
C ASP A 105 -3.31 5.94 -4.16
N ILE A 106 -3.05 4.73 -4.66
CA ILE A 106 -1.77 4.38 -5.28
C ILE A 106 -1.51 5.22 -6.54
N SER A 107 -2.53 5.42 -7.39
CA SER A 107 -2.43 6.29 -8.57
C SER A 107 -2.10 7.73 -8.18
N TYR A 108 -2.78 8.27 -7.16
CA TYR A 108 -2.54 9.58 -6.63
C TYR A 108 -1.11 9.72 -6.09
N LEU A 109 -0.65 8.75 -5.30
CA LEU A 109 0.70 8.76 -4.71
C LEU A 109 1.79 8.66 -5.78
N LEU A 110 1.60 7.84 -6.83
CA LEU A 110 2.51 7.78 -7.97
C LEU A 110 2.66 9.14 -8.64
N ASN A 111 1.55 9.82 -8.90
CA ASN A 111 1.55 11.16 -9.50
C ASN A 111 2.19 12.19 -8.56
N TYR A 112 1.86 12.12 -7.27
CA TYR A 112 2.39 13.01 -6.24
C TYR A 112 3.92 12.93 -6.16
N VAL A 113 4.47 11.73 -6.03
CA VAL A 113 5.92 11.50 -5.98
C VAL A 113 6.60 11.94 -7.27
N SER A 114 5.99 11.63 -8.43
CA SER A 114 6.52 12.05 -9.73
C SER A 114 6.63 13.57 -9.86
N ASN A 115 5.64 14.31 -9.35
CA ASN A 115 5.64 15.77 -9.39
C ASN A 115 6.64 16.40 -8.41
N ILE A 116 6.95 15.74 -7.29
CA ILE A 116 8.02 16.17 -6.39
C ILE A 116 9.38 15.98 -7.06
N SER A 117 9.61 14.83 -7.68
CA SER A 117 10.88 14.53 -8.36
C SER A 117 11.17 15.49 -9.50
N ASN A 118 10.15 15.92 -10.26
CA ASN A 118 10.32 16.85 -11.39
C ASN A 118 10.50 18.33 -10.98
N LYS A 119 10.32 18.66 -9.70
CA LYS A 119 10.51 20.02 -9.16
C LYS A 119 11.90 20.22 -8.53
N LYS A 120 12.72 19.17 -8.47
CA LYS A 120 14.13 19.25 -8.12
C LYS A 120 14.97 19.53 -9.36
#